data_AF-A0A7L5UHJ8-F1
#
_entry.id   AF-A0A7L5UHJ8-F1
#
_cell.length_a   1.000
_cell.length_b   1.000
_cell.length_c   1.000
_cell.angle_alpha   90.00
_cell.angle_beta   90.00
_cell.angle_gamma   90.00
#
_symmetry.space_group_name_H-M   'P 1'
#
loop_
_entity.id
_entity.type
_entity.pdbx_description
1 polymer ?
#
loop_
_entity_poly.entity_id
_entity_poly.type
_entity_poly.pdbx_seq_one_letter_code
_entity_poly.pdbx_strand_id
1 'polypeptide(L)'
;MRHELKRIGKLERHTFTGVFKRTGYKTAYHHLNPVYSPTLLLTEIRKLDGKLITDHLWFNYTKNFLKLGQLLPGDVIQFDARVANYSKGYYLCQTKDYKLSYPTKIRLHQGVPNPNRQPIPVDDHRALIGYIMLENINFYREQDRTIDSFYLDTFDQWKMDSNNNIM
;
A
#
# COMPACT_ATOMS: atom_id res chain seq x y z
N MET A 1 20.75 -2.55 -5.95
CA MET A 1 20.46 -1.10 -5.97
C MET A 1 19.56 -0.83 -7.17
N ARG A 2 18.51 0.00 -7.04
CA ARG A 2 17.61 0.30 -8.19
C ARG A 2 18.22 1.30 -9.16
N HIS A 3 18.98 0.80 -10.15
CA HIS A 3 19.75 1.62 -11.10
C HIS A 3 18.88 2.54 -11.96
N GLU A 4 17.67 2.13 -12.32
CA GLU A 4 16.78 2.94 -13.17
C GLU A 4 16.20 4.15 -12.46
N LEU A 5 15.81 4.00 -11.19
CA LEU A 5 15.37 5.13 -10.37
C LEU A 5 16.49 6.16 -10.21
N LYS A 6 17.73 5.71 -9.98
CA LYS A 6 18.90 6.59 -9.91
C LYS A 6 19.02 7.49 -11.15
N ARG A 7 18.77 6.92 -12.33
CA ARG A 7 18.91 7.62 -13.62
C ARG A 7 17.82 8.66 -13.86
N ILE A 8 16.59 8.42 -13.39
CA ILE A 8 15.49 9.38 -13.49
C ILE A 8 15.79 10.65 -12.70
N GLY A 9 16.41 10.52 -11.52
CA GLY A 9 16.76 11.66 -10.68
C GLY A 9 15.59 12.23 -9.87
N LYS A 10 15.91 13.12 -8.93
CA LYS A 10 14.99 13.57 -7.85
C LYS A 10 14.16 14.82 -8.16
N LEU A 11 14.46 15.51 -9.26
CA LEU A 11 13.97 16.87 -9.50
C LEU A 11 12.53 16.89 -9.98
N GLU A 12 12.18 15.97 -10.86
CA GLU A 12 10.89 15.98 -11.55
C GLU A 12 9.92 14.92 -11.00
N ARG A 13 8.62 15.21 -11.19
CA ARG A 13 7.56 14.21 -11.03
C ARG A 13 7.39 13.50 -12.37
N HIS A 14 7.34 12.19 -12.33
CA HIS A 14 7.02 11.38 -13.50
C HIS A 14 5.80 10.51 -13.22
N THR A 15 5.12 10.13 -14.30
CA THR A 15 3.99 9.22 -14.26
C THR A 15 4.49 7.78 -14.33
N PHE A 16 3.99 6.96 -13.40
CA PHE A 16 4.25 5.55 -13.30
C PHE A 16 2.95 4.76 -13.28
N THR A 17 3.05 3.48 -13.66
CA THR A 17 2.04 2.47 -13.39
C THR A 17 2.62 1.39 -12.49
N GLY A 18 1.76 0.71 -11.74
CA GLY A 18 2.11 -0.47 -10.96
C GLY A 18 0.90 -1.37 -10.76
N VAL A 19 1.14 -2.67 -10.74
CA VAL A 19 0.10 -3.69 -10.53
C VAL A 19 -0.08 -3.91 -9.04
N PHE A 20 -1.28 -3.70 -8.52
CA PHE A 20 -1.60 -3.96 -7.13
C PHE A 20 -1.49 -5.46 -6.85
N LYS A 21 -0.73 -5.81 -5.81
CA LYS A 21 -0.53 -7.20 -5.40
C LYS A 21 -1.32 -7.55 -4.15
N ARG A 22 -1.22 -6.72 -3.10
CA ARG A 22 -1.87 -6.91 -1.81
C ARG A 22 -1.72 -5.68 -0.93
N THR A 23 -2.51 -5.62 0.14
CA THR A 23 -2.26 -4.70 1.24
C THR A 23 -1.25 -5.28 2.24
N GLY A 24 -0.84 -4.45 3.20
CA GLY A 24 0.06 -4.85 4.28
C GLY A 24 0.05 -3.83 5.41
N TYR A 25 0.71 -4.13 6.52
CA TYR A 25 0.96 -3.14 7.56
C TYR A 25 2.43 -3.16 8.00
N LYS A 26 2.85 -2.04 8.60
CA LYS A 26 4.16 -1.90 9.26
C LYS A 26 3.97 -1.34 10.67
N THR A 27 4.83 -1.73 11.59
CA THR A 27 4.88 -1.14 12.94
C THR A 27 5.48 0.27 12.87
N ALA A 28 4.75 1.25 13.39
CA ALA A 28 5.16 2.67 13.40
C ALA A 28 5.80 3.10 14.72
N TYR A 29 5.49 2.43 15.84
CA TYR A 29 6.00 2.78 17.18
C TYR A 29 6.27 1.54 18.07
N HIS A 30 7.21 1.67 19.02
CA HIS A 30 7.91 0.60 19.77
C HIS A 30 7.04 -0.37 20.61
N HIS A 31 7.72 -1.46 20.98
CA HIS A 31 7.34 -2.79 21.49
C HIS A 31 6.20 -2.96 22.52
N LEU A 32 5.78 -1.93 23.24
CA LEU A 32 4.80 -2.09 24.33
C LEU A 32 3.35 -1.85 23.87
N ASN A 33 3.14 -0.99 22.87
CA ASN A 33 1.84 -0.68 22.28
C ASN A 33 2.02 -0.43 20.77
N PRO A 34 2.13 -1.50 19.97
CA PRO A 34 2.44 -1.36 18.55
C PRO A 34 1.32 -0.62 17.82
N VAL A 35 1.64 0.58 17.31
CA VAL A 35 0.75 1.29 16.38
C VAL A 35 1.11 0.85 14.98
N TYR A 36 0.15 0.31 14.24
CA TYR A 36 0.37 -0.09 12.85
C TYR A 36 0.11 1.05 11.87
N SER A 37 0.74 1.01 10.70
CA SER A 37 0.44 1.91 9.58
C SER A 37 0.13 1.10 8.33
N PRO A 38 -0.92 1.43 7.59
CA PRO A 38 -1.35 0.67 6.43
C PRO A 38 -0.41 0.92 5.24
N THR A 39 -0.17 -0.13 4.49
CA THR A 39 0.71 -0.14 3.32
C THR A 39 0.06 -0.95 2.19
N LEU A 40 0.54 -0.75 0.97
CA LEU A 40 0.17 -1.55 -0.19
C LEU A 40 1.41 -1.89 -1.00
N LEU A 41 1.37 -3.04 -1.65
CA LEU A 41 2.43 -3.52 -2.54
C LEU A 41 2.00 -3.35 -3.99
N LEU A 42 2.77 -2.57 -4.74
CA LEU A 42 2.68 -2.54 -6.19
C LEU A 42 3.86 -3.31 -6.78
N THR A 43 3.58 -4.14 -7.79
CA THR A 43 4.55 -4.88 -8.59
C THR A 43 4.63 -4.32 -10.01
N GLU A 44 5.67 -4.70 -10.75
CA GLU A 44 5.90 -4.26 -12.13
C GLU A 44 5.80 -2.74 -12.30
N ILE A 45 6.59 -1.99 -11.53
CA ILE A 45 6.54 -0.54 -11.59
C ILE A 45 7.14 -0.09 -12.91
N ARG A 46 6.31 0.51 -13.78
CA ARG A 46 6.70 0.97 -15.11
C ARG A 46 6.54 2.47 -15.22
N LYS A 47 7.36 3.11 -16.05
CA LYS A 47 7.16 4.51 -16.46
C LYS A 47 6.20 4.55 -17.67
N LEU A 48 5.69 5.73 -18.03
CA LEU A 48 4.75 5.92 -19.14
C LEU A 48 5.27 5.38 -20.50
N ASP A 49 6.59 5.38 -20.70
CA ASP A 49 7.25 4.81 -21.89
C ASP A 49 7.29 3.27 -21.90
N GLY A 50 6.64 2.61 -20.93
CA GLY A 50 6.58 1.16 -20.77
C GLY A 50 7.81 0.57 -20.07
N LYS A 51 8.85 1.38 -19.78
CA LYS A 51 10.09 0.91 -19.18
C LYS A 51 9.85 0.41 -17.75
N LEU A 52 10.24 -0.83 -17.48
CA LEU A 52 10.27 -1.39 -16.12
C LEU A 52 11.34 -0.66 -15.28
N ILE A 53 10.91 -0.11 -14.16
CA ILE A 53 11.72 0.68 -13.24
C ILE A 53 12.16 -0.15 -12.02
N THR A 54 11.27 -1.00 -11.50
CA THR A 54 11.56 -1.91 -10.38
C THR A 54 10.45 -2.95 -10.25
N ASP A 55 10.82 -4.15 -9.78
CA ASP A 55 9.88 -5.29 -9.70
C ASP A 55 8.76 -5.06 -8.70
N HIS A 56 9.06 -4.43 -7.56
CA HIS A 56 8.08 -4.13 -6.52
C HIS A 56 8.46 -2.93 -5.65
N LEU A 57 7.44 -2.25 -5.12
CA LEU A 57 7.57 -1.19 -4.12
C LEU A 57 6.39 -1.23 -3.14
N TRP A 58 6.71 -1.10 -1.85
CA TRP A 58 5.73 -0.82 -0.81
C TRP A 58 5.47 0.68 -0.72
N PHE A 59 4.20 1.05 -0.66
CA PHE A 59 3.73 2.42 -0.45
C PHE A 59 2.92 2.49 0.85
N ASN A 60 2.88 3.66 1.47
CA ASN A 60 1.85 3.91 2.50
C ASN A 60 0.47 3.92 1.82
N TYR A 61 -0.52 3.26 2.42
CA TYR A 61 -1.88 3.22 1.88
C TYR A 61 -2.63 4.49 2.31
N THR A 62 -2.33 5.60 1.63
CA THR A 62 -2.86 6.93 1.96
C THR A 62 -4.31 7.11 1.52
N LYS A 63 -4.99 8.14 2.02
CA LYS A 63 -6.35 8.52 1.60
C LYS A 63 -6.54 8.62 0.08
N ASN A 64 -5.51 9.06 -0.67
CA ASN A 64 -5.60 9.15 -2.13
C ASN A 64 -5.67 7.78 -2.81
N PHE A 65 -5.05 6.74 -2.24
CA PHE A 65 -5.23 5.37 -2.70
C PHE A 65 -6.58 4.80 -2.25
N LEU A 66 -7.00 5.09 -1.02
CA LEU A 66 -8.28 4.60 -0.47
C LEU A 66 -9.50 5.13 -1.25
N LYS A 67 -9.40 6.31 -1.85
CA LYS A 67 -10.42 6.87 -2.77
C LYS A 67 -10.72 6.00 -3.98
N LEU A 68 -9.84 5.05 -4.33
CA LEU A 68 -10.10 4.08 -5.40
C LEU A 68 -11.07 2.95 -4.97
N GLY A 69 -11.45 2.90 -3.68
CA GLY A 69 -12.20 1.80 -3.09
C GLY A 69 -11.32 0.56 -2.89
N GLN A 70 -11.97 -0.61 -2.80
CA GLN A 70 -11.26 -1.88 -2.71
C GLN A 70 -10.41 -2.12 -3.96
N LEU A 71 -9.11 -2.35 -3.73
CA LEU A 71 -8.16 -2.79 -4.74
C LEU A 71 -8.11 -4.32 -4.76
N LEU A 72 -8.07 -4.89 -5.96
CA LEU A 72 -8.00 -6.33 -6.19
C LEU A 72 -6.64 -6.68 -6.82
N PRO A 73 -6.01 -7.80 -6.44
CA PRO A 73 -4.77 -8.24 -7.05
C PRO A 73 -4.89 -8.27 -8.58
N GLY A 74 -3.99 -7.57 -9.27
CA GLY A 74 -4.03 -7.39 -10.73
C GLY A 74 -4.50 -6.01 -11.20
N ASP A 75 -5.10 -5.19 -10.32
CA ASP A 75 -5.46 -3.80 -10.66
C ASP A 75 -4.21 -3.00 -11.06
N VAL A 76 -4.26 -2.33 -12.20
CA VAL A 76 -3.19 -1.42 -12.63
C VAL A 76 -3.50 -0.02 -12.13
N ILE A 77 -2.63 0.51 -11.28
CA ILE A 77 -2.75 1.84 -10.70
C ILE A 77 -1.76 2.77 -11.39
N GLN A 78 -2.23 3.93 -11.84
CA GLN A 78 -1.37 5.00 -12.33
C GLN A 78 -1.22 6.09 -11.27
N PHE A 79 -0.02 6.63 -11.12
CA PHE A 79 0.28 7.70 -10.18
C PHE A 79 1.50 8.52 -10.63
N ASP A 80 1.56 9.78 -10.20
CA ASP A 80 2.74 10.64 -10.35
C ASP A 80 3.59 10.58 -9.08
N ALA A 81 4.90 10.35 -9.19
CA ALA A 81 5.82 10.32 -8.05
C ALA A 81 7.19 10.95 -8.36
N ARG A 82 7.96 11.27 -7.32
CA ARG A 82 9.38 11.68 -7.42
C ARG A 82 10.30 10.55 -6.98
N VAL A 83 11.48 10.44 -7.57
CA VAL A 83 12.52 9.57 -7.04
C VAL A 83 13.12 10.21 -5.78
N ALA A 84 13.27 9.42 -4.72
CA ALA A 84 13.98 9.81 -3.51
C ALA A 84 15.02 8.76 -3.14
N ASN A 85 16.08 9.20 -2.45
CA ASN A 85 17.06 8.31 -1.87
C ASN A 85 16.46 7.59 -0.65
N TYR A 86 16.88 6.36 -0.43
CA TYR A 86 16.56 5.55 0.73
C TYR A 86 17.83 4.86 1.22
N SER A 87 18.14 4.95 2.51
CA SER A 87 19.23 4.17 3.09
C SER A 87 18.67 2.87 3.66
N LYS A 88 19.22 1.74 3.23
CA LYS A 88 18.87 0.41 3.73
C LYS A 88 20.03 -0.17 4.54
N GLY A 89 19.77 -0.64 5.75
CA GLY A 89 20.75 -1.32 6.60
C GLY A 89 20.77 -0.77 8.03
N TYR A 90 21.39 -1.51 8.94
CA TYR A 90 21.60 -1.08 10.32
C TYR A 90 22.68 0.00 10.39
N TYR A 91 22.68 0.83 11.43
CA TYR A 91 23.45 2.09 11.56
C TYR A 91 24.87 2.12 10.96
N LEU A 92 25.63 1.02 11.01
CA LEU A 92 27.02 0.92 10.53
C LEU A 92 27.17 0.37 9.10
N CYS A 93 26.11 -0.16 8.49
CA CYS A 93 26.14 -0.81 7.17
C CYS A 93 25.01 -0.30 6.26
N GLN A 94 24.84 1.02 6.17
CA GLN A 94 23.82 1.60 5.30
C GLN A 94 24.25 1.56 3.83
N THR A 95 23.45 0.89 3.01
CA THR A 95 23.53 0.93 1.55
C THR A 95 22.55 1.94 0.99
N LYS A 96 22.98 2.75 0.02
CA LYS A 96 22.08 3.66 -0.70
C LYS A 96 21.22 2.88 -1.68
N ASP A 97 19.93 3.15 -1.65
CA ASP A 97 18.93 2.65 -2.58
C ASP A 97 17.98 3.79 -2.97
N TYR A 98 17.04 3.51 -3.86
CA TYR A 98 16.09 4.49 -4.37
C TYR A 98 14.65 4.01 -4.16
N LYS A 99 13.76 4.97 -3.92
CA LYS A 99 12.32 4.77 -3.76
C LYS A 99 11.54 5.78 -4.59
N LEU A 100 10.26 5.50 -4.84
CA LEU A 100 9.31 6.50 -5.29
C LEU A 100 8.64 7.12 -4.07
N SER A 101 8.51 8.45 -4.05
CA SER A 101 7.95 9.21 -2.94
C SER A 101 6.91 10.22 -3.42
N TYR A 102 6.00 10.56 -2.52
CA TYR A 102 4.92 11.52 -2.74
C TYR A 102 3.99 11.16 -3.92
N PRO A 103 3.39 9.94 -3.94
CA PRO A 103 2.45 9.58 -4.99
C PRO A 103 1.25 10.55 -5.01
N THR A 104 0.91 11.07 -6.18
CA THR A 104 -0.23 11.98 -6.43
C THR A 104 -0.93 11.61 -7.73
N LYS A 105 -2.07 12.23 -8.04
CA LYS A 105 -2.87 11.94 -9.25
C LYS A 105 -3.13 10.44 -9.42
N ILE A 106 -3.43 9.79 -8.30
CA ILE A 106 -3.64 8.36 -8.22
C ILE A 106 -4.97 8.04 -8.89
N ARG A 107 -4.96 7.10 -9.83
CA ARG A 107 -6.17 6.62 -10.51
C ARG A 107 -6.04 5.13 -10.85
N LEU A 108 -7.19 4.46 -10.93
CA LEU A 108 -7.27 3.13 -11.50
C LEU A 108 -7.11 3.26 -13.02
N HIS A 109 -6.03 2.69 -13.57
CA HIS A 109 -5.76 2.71 -15.00
C HIS A 109 -6.46 1.56 -15.72
N GLN A 110 -6.38 0.37 -15.14
CA GLN A 110 -7.07 -0.82 -15.60
C GLN A 110 -7.49 -1.64 -14.38
N GLY A 111 -8.80 -1.81 -14.20
CA GLY A 111 -9.34 -2.61 -13.11
C GLY A 111 -9.52 -4.06 -13.53
N VAL A 112 -9.28 -4.98 -12.59
CA VAL A 112 -9.82 -6.33 -12.69
C VAL A 112 -11.35 -6.23 -12.69
N PRO A 113 -12.06 -6.83 -13.67
CA PRO A 113 -13.51 -6.84 -13.69
C PRO A 113 -14.06 -7.52 -12.44
N ASN A 114 -14.71 -6.74 -11.56
CA ASN A 114 -15.47 -7.26 -10.45
C ASN A 114 -16.58 -6.24 -10.14
N PRO A 115 -17.86 -6.58 -10.39
CA PRO A 115 -18.97 -5.67 -10.11
C PRO A 115 -19.22 -5.48 -8.60
N ASN A 116 -18.65 -6.33 -7.75
CA ASN A 116 -18.94 -6.41 -6.32
C ASN A 116 -17.73 -6.04 -5.45
N ARG A 117 -17.03 -4.95 -5.82
CA ARG A 117 -15.97 -4.39 -4.96
C ARG A 117 -16.59 -3.91 -3.65
N GLN A 118 -16.07 -4.42 -2.55
CA GLN A 118 -16.59 -4.14 -1.21
C GLN A 118 -16.19 -2.72 -0.76
N PRO A 119 -17.01 -2.05 0.06
CA PRO A 119 -16.58 -0.83 0.71
C PRO A 119 -15.39 -1.13 1.65
N ILE A 120 -14.49 -0.16 1.79
CA ILE A 120 -13.35 -0.26 2.71
C ILE A 120 -13.37 0.94 3.68
N PRO A 121 -12.78 0.80 4.88
CA PRO A 121 -12.66 1.91 5.81
C PRO A 121 -11.69 2.97 5.26
N VAL A 122 -12.22 4.11 4.81
CA VAL A 122 -11.42 5.21 4.24
C VAL A 122 -10.98 6.22 5.31
N ASP A 123 -11.84 6.47 6.30
CA ASP A 123 -11.63 7.48 7.35
C ASP A 123 -11.42 6.89 8.75
N ASP A 124 -11.51 5.56 8.88
CA ASP A 124 -11.17 4.86 10.11
C ASP A 124 -9.87 4.06 9.93
N HIS A 125 -8.80 4.61 10.50
CA HIS A 125 -7.47 4.00 10.44
C HIS A 125 -7.41 2.64 11.15
N ARG A 126 -8.12 2.45 12.27
CA ARG A 126 -8.09 1.20 13.04
C ARG A 126 -8.85 0.12 12.29
N ALA A 127 -10.05 0.43 11.80
CA ALA A 127 -10.82 -0.48 10.97
C ALA A 127 -10.03 -0.85 9.69
N LEU A 128 -9.31 0.09 9.08
CA LEU A 128 -8.48 -0.20 7.91
C LEU A 128 -7.36 -1.21 8.21
N ILE A 129 -6.70 -1.11 9.37
CA ILE A 129 -5.71 -2.13 9.77
C ILE A 129 -6.40 -3.48 9.97
N GLY A 130 -7.58 -3.52 10.59
CA GLY A 130 -8.38 -4.75 10.73
C GLY A 130 -8.73 -5.38 9.39
N TYR A 131 -9.19 -4.58 8.43
CA TYR A 131 -9.42 -5.01 7.05
C TYR A 131 -8.18 -5.66 6.44
N ILE A 132 -7.01 -5.04 6.57
CA ILE A 132 -5.73 -5.55 6.05
C ILE A 132 -5.33 -6.86 6.72
N MET A 133 -5.52 -6.97 8.04
CA MET A 133 -5.27 -8.20 8.81
C MET A 133 -6.16 -9.34 8.35
N LEU A 134 -7.45 -9.07 8.14
CA LEU A 134 -8.40 -10.07 7.67
C LEU A 134 -8.11 -10.51 6.22
N GLU A 135 -7.84 -9.55 5.32
CA GLU A 135 -7.53 -9.84 3.90
C GLU A 135 -6.31 -10.75 3.74
N ASN A 136 -5.33 -10.63 4.63
CA ASN A 136 -4.07 -11.37 4.56
C ASN A 136 -3.93 -12.42 5.67
N ILE A 137 -5.02 -12.83 6.32
CA ILE A 137 -4.97 -13.60 7.57
C ILE A 137 -4.19 -14.92 7.43
N ASN A 138 -4.37 -15.63 6.33
CA ASN A 138 -3.66 -16.90 6.07
C ASN A 138 -2.16 -16.65 5.87
N PHE A 139 -1.81 -15.66 5.05
CA PHE A 139 -0.42 -15.26 4.84
C PHE A 139 0.24 -14.81 6.15
N TYR A 140 -0.48 -14.11 7.04
CA TYR A 140 0.08 -13.67 8.31
C TYR A 140 0.29 -14.81 9.30
N ARG A 141 -0.64 -15.77 9.37
CA ARG A 141 -0.46 -16.99 10.18
C ARG A 141 0.74 -17.81 9.73
N GLU A 142 0.91 -18.01 8.42
CA GLU A 142 2.04 -18.76 7.86
C GLU A 142 3.40 -18.08 8.12
N GLN A 143 3.42 -16.75 8.25
CA GLN A 143 4.63 -15.96 8.41
C GLN A 143 4.86 -15.50 9.87
N ASP A 144 4.11 -16.07 10.82
CA ASP A 144 4.12 -15.71 12.24
C ASP A 144 4.04 -14.18 12.47
N ARG A 145 3.19 -13.53 11.68
CA ARG A 145 2.89 -12.11 11.81
C ARG A 145 1.75 -11.90 12.79
N THR A 146 1.87 -10.85 13.61
CA THR A 146 0.86 -10.47 14.58
C THR A 146 -0.49 -10.22 13.91
N ILE A 147 -1.53 -10.84 14.47
CA ILE A 147 -2.92 -10.57 14.16
C ILE A 147 -3.54 -10.15 15.48
N ASP A 148 -4.00 -8.90 15.52
CA ASP A 148 -4.46 -8.28 16.75
C ASP A 148 -6.00 -8.16 16.73
N SER A 149 -6.65 -8.82 17.69
CA SER A 149 -8.11 -8.90 17.77
C SER A 149 -8.74 -7.53 17.89
N PHE A 150 -8.10 -6.57 18.57
CA PHE A 150 -8.63 -5.20 18.70
C PHE A 150 -8.91 -4.57 17.33
N TYR A 151 -8.00 -4.77 16.36
CA TYR A 151 -8.17 -4.22 15.03
C TYR A 151 -9.22 -5.01 14.22
N LEU A 152 -9.30 -6.33 14.38
CA LEU A 152 -10.34 -7.15 13.76
C LEU A 152 -11.74 -6.74 14.25
N ASP A 153 -11.90 -6.62 15.57
CA ASP A 153 -13.16 -6.21 16.20
C ASP A 153 -13.57 -4.81 15.75
N THR A 154 -12.61 -3.88 15.61
CA THR A 154 -12.88 -2.53 15.10
C THR A 154 -13.36 -2.57 13.64
N PHE A 155 -12.80 -3.45 12.81
CA PHE A 155 -13.27 -3.62 11.44
C PHE A 155 -14.66 -4.26 11.37
N ASP A 156 -14.96 -5.21 12.25
CA ASP A 156 -16.28 -5.81 12.34
C ASP A 156 -17.34 -4.79 12.76
N GLN A 157 -17.05 -3.95 13.76
CA GLN A 157 -17.92 -2.84 14.15
C GLN A 157 -18.14 -1.87 12.99
N TRP A 158 -17.07 -1.48 12.28
CA TRP A 158 -17.17 -0.59 11.12
C TRP A 158 -18.08 -1.17 10.03
N LYS A 159 -18.03 -2.49 9.77
CA LYS A 159 -18.93 -3.15 8.82
C LYS A 159 -20.38 -3.10 9.28
N MET A 160 -20.64 -3.34 10.57
CA MET A 160 -21.99 -3.24 11.14
C MET A 160 -22.56 -1.83 10.98
N ASP A 161 -21.78 -0.81 11.33
CA ASP A 161 -22.19 0.60 11.24
C ASP A 161 -22.42 1.03 9.79
N SER A 162 -21.58 0.55 8.87
CA SER A 162 -21.71 0.85 7.44
C SER A 162 -22.96 0.20 6.84
N ASN A 163 -23.29 -1.02 7.24
CA ASN A 163 -24.50 -1.71 6.77
C ASN A 163 -25.78 -1.09 7.32
N ASN A 164 -25.76 -0.62 8.58
CA ASN A 164 -26.92 0.04 9.19
C ASN A 164 -27.21 1.42 8.59
N ASN A 165 -26.21 2.11 8.03
CA ASN A 165 -26.39 3.40 7.35
C ASN A 165 -26.93 3.28 5.91
N ILE A 166 -27.10 2.06 5.39
CA ILE A 166 -27.60 1.79 4.03
C ILE A 166 -29.05 1.25 4.05
N MET A 167 -29.61 0.94 5.23
CA MET A 167 -31.04 0.65 5.43
C MET A 167 -31.83 1.90 5.80
#